data_AF-A0A832H374-F1
#
_entry.id   AF-A0A832H374-F1
#
_cell.length_a   1.000
_cell.length_b   1.000
_cell.length_c   1.000
_cell.angle_alpha   90.00
_cell.angle_beta   90.00
_cell.angle_gamma   90.00
#
_symmetry.space_group_name_H-M   'P 1'
#
loop_
_entity.id
_entity.type
_entity.pdbx_description
1 polymer ?
#
loop_
_entity_poly.entity_id
_entity_poly.type
_entity_poly.pdbx_seq_one_letter_code
_entity_poly.pdbx_strand_id
1 'polypeptide(L)'
;MRSPLNSSSDSSALLPASQQFLIPPFERVRFTVLFILATGFGWFLIWFVLRSVQDPLMPARAIERGLLSALITGLVSGLVVSAMQWLVLRRYLTNWLWILAGTAGYILLTVTLEAGWGWIGILTNAQAVVQLFRQLPPAVVVFTAGGLRVLLTALCAVWLGLTQWLFLRQNTRSNLWWLGVPSIAVLLSSSFTFLSVLLLTAGVKLPLATNVLAAGILGTTQAIALCALKKKTVDLTLRDHTSPLVVAPEIVDYELVKTLARQLQRRLNMAWTSEHLNDDALPYLVGVTQNGAIAAYTPLNSPAVEQLEEIPLPELTHADQAKRRSNTEPLARFEVIFLPSGSLRVNAWLGIPLTWVAVSMMTVVLALSAIAAYSIPHSSLNLQ
;
A
#
# COMPACT_ATOMS: atom_id res chain seq x y z
N MET A 1 49.50 -13.84 -29.38
CA MET A 1 49.24 -13.61 -27.94
C MET A 1 47.98 -12.76 -27.81
N ARG A 2 46.95 -13.36 -27.20
CA ARG A 2 45.60 -12.89 -26.77
C ARG A 2 45.02 -11.56 -27.28
N SER A 3 43.93 -11.68 -28.06
CA SER A 3 42.81 -10.73 -28.07
C SER A 3 42.08 -10.72 -26.71
N PRO A 4 41.55 -9.58 -26.25
CA PRO A 4 40.55 -9.57 -25.20
C PRO A 4 39.13 -9.57 -25.81
N LEU A 5 38.46 -10.71 -25.67
CA LEU A 5 37.00 -10.88 -25.78
C LEU A 5 36.38 -10.68 -24.38
N ASN A 6 35.12 -10.24 -24.37
CA ASN A 6 34.14 -10.24 -23.28
C ASN A 6 34.32 -9.27 -22.11
N SER A 7 33.75 -8.07 -22.27
CA SER A 7 33.14 -7.33 -21.17
C SER A 7 31.64 -7.71 -21.07
N SER A 8 31.37 -8.89 -20.51
CA SER A 8 30.03 -9.33 -20.12
C SER A 8 29.77 -8.94 -18.66
N SER A 9 29.45 -7.67 -18.40
CA SER A 9 28.85 -7.22 -17.13
C SER A 9 28.72 -5.70 -17.12
N ASP A 10 27.68 -5.14 -17.73
CA ASP A 10 27.18 -3.79 -17.39
C ASP A 10 25.76 -3.56 -17.93
N SER A 11 24.91 -4.59 -17.87
CA SER A 11 23.47 -4.48 -18.16
C SER A 11 22.66 -3.97 -16.95
N SER A 12 23.32 -3.27 -16.01
CA SER A 12 22.64 -2.51 -14.95
C SER A 12 22.10 -1.21 -15.55
N ALA A 13 21.22 -1.37 -16.54
CA ALA A 13 20.69 -0.30 -17.34
C ALA A 13 19.93 0.72 -16.48
N LEU A 14 20.17 1.99 -16.77
CA LEU A 14 19.58 3.17 -16.14
C LEU A 14 18.08 3.01 -15.91
N LEU A 15 17.73 2.83 -14.65
CA LEU A 15 16.37 2.59 -14.23
C LEU A 15 15.61 3.93 -14.25
N PRO A 16 14.54 4.07 -15.06
CA PRO A 16 13.77 5.32 -15.14
C PRO A 16 13.06 5.66 -13.80
N ALA A 17 12.57 6.90 -13.69
CA ALA A 17 12.04 7.51 -12.47
C ALA A 17 11.02 6.67 -11.67
N SER A 18 10.30 5.73 -12.29
CA SER A 18 9.36 4.85 -11.59
C SER A 18 10.04 3.84 -10.64
N GLN A 19 11.31 3.47 -10.86
CA GLN A 19 12.06 2.59 -9.96
C GLN A 19 12.56 3.30 -8.70
N GLN A 20 12.35 4.62 -8.61
CA GLN A 20 12.59 5.37 -7.39
C GLN A 20 11.52 5.10 -6.33
N PHE A 21 10.37 4.50 -6.65
CA PHE A 21 9.35 4.17 -5.64
C PHE A 21 9.68 2.89 -4.90
N LEU A 22 9.31 2.82 -3.61
CA LEU A 22 9.48 1.62 -2.79
C LEU A 22 8.72 0.44 -3.39
N ILE A 23 7.47 0.69 -3.79
CA ILE A 23 6.62 -0.24 -4.52
C ILE A 23 6.47 0.30 -5.95
N PRO A 24 6.87 -0.48 -6.97
CA PRO A 24 6.75 -0.07 -8.37
C PRO A 24 5.29 0.23 -8.75
N PRO A 25 5.03 1.25 -9.58
CA PRO A 25 3.65 1.68 -9.88
C PRO A 25 2.74 0.59 -10.46
N PHE A 26 3.28 -0.31 -11.28
CA PHE A 26 2.52 -1.42 -11.86
C PHE A 26 2.16 -2.53 -10.85
N GLU A 27 2.89 -2.65 -9.73
CA GLU A 27 2.60 -3.61 -8.67
C GLU A 27 1.64 -3.07 -7.60
N ARG A 28 1.32 -1.76 -7.62
CA ARG A 28 0.54 -1.08 -6.57
C ARG A 28 -0.79 -1.75 -6.27
N VAL A 29 -1.56 -2.13 -7.28
CA VAL A 29 -2.88 -2.78 -7.07
C VAL A 29 -2.72 -4.10 -6.33
N ARG A 30 -1.83 -4.97 -6.82
CA ARG A 30 -1.57 -6.28 -6.21
C ARG A 30 -1.05 -6.13 -4.78
N PHE A 31 -0.10 -5.22 -4.57
CA PHE A 31 0.43 -4.91 -3.24
C PHE A 31 -0.67 -4.43 -2.30
N THR A 32 -1.47 -3.44 -2.71
CA THR A 32 -2.52 -2.86 -1.87
C THR A 32 -3.58 -3.89 -1.49
N VAL A 33 -4.04 -4.72 -2.43
CA VAL A 33 -5.00 -5.80 -2.13
C VAL A 33 -4.43 -6.77 -1.08
N LEU A 34 -3.19 -7.25 -1.30
CA LEU A 34 -2.56 -8.19 -0.36
C LEU A 34 -2.34 -7.55 1.01
N PHE A 35 -1.94 -6.29 1.07
CA PHE A 35 -1.69 -5.57 2.31
C PHE A 35 -2.98 -5.32 3.12
N ILE A 36 -4.08 -4.97 2.45
CA ILE A 36 -5.40 -4.83 3.07
C ILE A 36 -5.87 -6.17 3.63
N LEU A 37 -5.77 -7.25 2.85
CA LEU A 37 -6.14 -8.60 3.31
C LEU A 37 -5.29 -9.05 4.51
N ALA A 38 -3.98 -8.83 4.46
CA ALA A 38 -3.09 -9.15 5.57
C ALA A 38 -3.45 -8.35 6.84
N THR A 39 -3.79 -7.08 6.69
CA THR A 39 -4.24 -6.23 7.81
C THR A 39 -5.56 -6.72 8.38
N GLY A 40 -6.55 -7.01 7.52
CA GLY A 40 -7.85 -7.54 7.93
C GLY A 40 -7.75 -8.91 8.63
N PHE A 41 -6.93 -9.80 8.10
CA PHE A 41 -6.67 -11.11 8.72
C PHE A 41 -5.95 -10.96 10.07
N GLY A 42 -4.97 -10.05 10.16
CA GLY A 42 -4.32 -9.71 11.43
C GLY A 42 -5.32 -9.21 12.48
N TRP A 43 -6.24 -8.32 12.10
CA TRP A 43 -7.32 -7.85 12.98
C TRP A 43 -8.23 -8.98 13.46
N PHE A 44 -8.63 -9.89 12.56
CA PHE A 44 -9.43 -11.06 12.92
C PHE A 44 -8.71 -11.98 13.92
N LEU A 45 -7.42 -12.24 13.68
CA LEU A 45 -6.61 -13.06 14.58
C LEU A 45 -6.41 -12.43 15.96
N ILE A 46 -6.24 -11.10 16.03
CA ILE A 46 -6.17 -10.39 17.32
C ILE A 46 -7.41 -10.69 18.16
N TRP A 47 -8.60 -10.55 17.57
CA TRP A 47 -9.85 -10.82 18.27
C TRP A 47 -9.91 -12.25 18.81
N PHE A 48 -9.51 -13.23 17.99
CA PHE A 48 -9.48 -14.64 18.39
C PHE A 48 -8.47 -14.92 19.51
N VAL A 49 -7.25 -14.38 19.40
CA VAL A 49 -6.18 -14.60 20.38
C VAL A 49 -6.50 -13.91 21.69
N LEU A 50 -6.93 -12.65 21.68
CA LEU A 50 -7.26 -11.93 22.91
C LEU A 50 -8.42 -12.60 23.66
N ARG A 51 -9.43 -13.07 22.94
CA ARG A 51 -10.52 -13.86 23.54
C ARG A 51 -10.01 -15.15 24.17
N SER A 52 -9.15 -15.89 23.45
CA SER A 52 -8.58 -17.15 23.93
C SER A 52 -7.62 -17.00 25.12
N VAL A 53 -6.97 -15.84 25.26
CA VAL A 53 -6.06 -15.53 26.39
C VAL A 53 -6.83 -15.04 27.61
N GLN A 54 -7.96 -14.37 27.41
CA GLN A 54 -8.79 -13.83 28.49
C GLN A 54 -9.53 -14.93 29.28
N ASP A 55 -9.94 -16.03 28.64
CA ASP A 55 -10.71 -17.11 29.28
C ASP A 55 -9.92 -17.98 30.29
N PRO A 56 -8.62 -18.32 30.12
CA PRO A 56 -7.92 -19.27 31.00
C PRO A 56 -6.88 -18.67 31.97
N LEU A 57 -6.31 -17.49 31.68
CA LEU A 57 -5.07 -17.00 32.34
C LEU A 57 -5.27 -15.81 33.28
N MET A 58 -6.46 -15.18 33.30
CA MET A 58 -6.69 -13.93 34.02
C MET A 58 -7.92 -14.06 34.94
N PRO A 59 -7.75 -14.42 36.24
CA PRO A 59 -8.87 -14.31 37.19
C PRO A 59 -9.40 -12.88 37.21
N ALA A 60 -10.71 -12.72 37.40
CA ALA A 60 -11.48 -11.46 37.27
C ALA A 60 -10.91 -10.22 38.02
N ARG A 61 -9.92 -10.39 38.90
CA ARG A 61 -9.20 -9.31 39.60
C ARG A 61 -8.03 -8.68 38.83
N ALA A 62 -7.47 -9.36 37.82
CA ALA A 62 -6.45 -8.77 36.93
C ALA A 62 -7.07 -7.93 35.79
N ILE A 63 -8.41 -7.98 35.67
CA ILE A 63 -9.24 -7.13 34.80
C ILE A 63 -9.69 -5.87 35.57
N GLU A 64 -8.79 -5.29 36.38
CA GLU A 64 -8.88 -3.85 36.58
C GLU A 64 -8.22 -3.22 35.35
N ARG A 65 -9.03 -2.52 34.54
CA ARG A 65 -8.61 -1.73 33.38
C ARG A 65 -7.32 -0.96 33.71
N GLY A 66 -6.19 -1.47 33.25
CA GLY A 66 -4.90 -1.08 33.78
C GLY A 66 -3.76 -1.35 32.80
N LEU A 67 -2.60 -0.75 33.08
CA LEU A 67 -1.43 -0.73 32.22
C LEU A 67 -0.96 -2.11 31.75
N LEU A 68 -1.11 -3.15 32.58
CA LEU A 68 -0.72 -4.52 32.23
C LEU A 68 -1.60 -5.10 31.11
N SER A 69 -2.91 -4.87 31.16
CA SER A 69 -3.83 -5.27 30.08
C SER A 69 -3.55 -4.53 28.77
N ALA A 70 -3.18 -3.24 28.87
CA ALA A 70 -2.74 -2.42 27.75
C ALA A 70 -1.50 -3.02 27.08
N LEU A 71 -0.50 -3.37 27.90
CA LEU A 71 0.76 -3.93 27.43
C LEU A 71 0.56 -5.27 26.72
N ILE A 72 -0.25 -6.17 27.29
CA ILE A 72 -0.57 -7.46 26.65
C ILE A 72 -1.31 -7.23 25.33
N THR A 73 -2.31 -6.36 25.33
CA THR A 73 -3.08 -6.02 24.13
C THR A 73 -2.18 -5.45 23.04
N GLY A 74 -1.30 -4.51 23.39
CA GLY A 74 -0.32 -3.91 22.49
C GLY A 74 0.69 -4.91 21.94
N LEU A 75 1.19 -5.81 22.79
CA LEU A 75 2.14 -6.85 22.39
C LEU A 75 1.51 -7.83 21.40
N VAL A 76 0.33 -8.39 21.74
CA VAL A 76 -0.38 -9.34 20.88
C VAL A 76 -0.79 -8.67 19.57
N SER A 77 -1.40 -7.48 19.64
CA SER A 77 -1.86 -6.75 18.45
C SER A 77 -0.70 -6.37 17.54
N GLY A 78 0.38 -5.87 18.15
CA GLY A 78 1.60 -5.49 17.48
C GLY A 78 2.26 -6.64 16.74
N LEU A 79 2.47 -7.77 17.42
CA LEU A 79 3.09 -8.95 16.81
C LEU A 79 2.25 -9.51 15.67
N VAL A 80 0.95 -9.71 15.89
CA VAL A 80 0.06 -10.35 14.91
C VAL A 80 -0.08 -9.48 13.66
N VAL A 81 -0.45 -8.21 13.79
CA VAL A 81 -0.66 -7.34 12.62
C VAL A 81 0.66 -7.07 11.90
N SER A 82 1.74 -6.80 12.63
CA SER A 82 3.01 -6.47 11.99
C SER A 82 3.66 -7.68 11.31
N ALA A 83 3.48 -8.89 11.85
CA ALA A 83 3.92 -10.12 11.18
C ALA A 83 3.13 -10.36 9.88
N MET A 84 1.81 -10.20 9.91
CA MET A 84 0.97 -10.36 8.70
C MET A 84 1.33 -9.34 7.63
N GLN A 85 1.50 -8.08 8.01
CA GLN A 85 1.94 -7.03 7.07
C GLN A 85 3.36 -7.28 6.54
N TRP A 86 4.26 -7.79 7.39
CA TRP A 86 5.63 -8.14 6.97
C TRP A 86 5.65 -9.24 5.90
N LEU A 87 4.76 -10.23 5.93
CA LEU A 87 4.68 -11.26 4.89
C LEU A 87 4.45 -10.70 3.48
N VAL A 88 3.75 -9.57 3.38
CA VAL A 88 3.56 -8.84 2.13
C VAL A 88 4.75 -7.93 1.85
N LEU A 89 5.26 -7.23 2.87
CA LEU A 89 6.36 -6.29 2.74
C LEU A 89 7.72 -6.93 2.45
N ARG A 90 7.95 -8.19 2.82
CA ARG A 90 9.25 -8.87 2.66
C ARG A 90 9.76 -8.93 1.21
N ARG A 91 8.86 -8.79 0.22
CA ARG A 91 9.22 -8.67 -1.20
C ARG A 91 9.89 -7.33 -1.54
N TYR A 92 9.63 -6.29 -0.75
CA TYR A 92 10.11 -4.92 -0.98
C TYR A 92 11.11 -4.45 0.10
N LEU A 93 10.98 -4.97 1.32
CA LEU A 93 11.78 -4.67 2.50
C LEU A 93 12.16 -5.98 3.20
N THR A 94 13.39 -6.44 2.98
CA THR A 94 13.84 -7.76 3.48
C THR A 94 13.94 -7.84 5.01
N ASN A 95 14.05 -6.70 5.69
CA ASN A 95 14.27 -6.67 7.14
C ASN A 95 13.00 -6.98 7.96
N TRP A 96 13.10 -7.97 8.86
CA TRP A 96 12.10 -8.35 9.86
C TRP A 96 11.85 -7.27 10.93
N LEU A 97 12.70 -6.23 10.97
CA LEU A 97 12.58 -5.08 11.88
C LEU A 97 11.23 -4.35 11.76
N TRP A 98 10.47 -4.52 10.67
CA TRP A 98 9.09 -4.05 10.59
C TRP A 98 8.21 -4.62 11.71
N ILE A 99 8.40 -5.90 12.05
CA ILE A 99 7.65 -6.58 13.11
C ILE A 99 7.95 -5.92 14.46
N LEU A 100 9.23 -5.65 14.75
CA LEU A 100 9.63 -4.94 15.97
C LEU A 100 9.10 -3.52 16.02
N ALA A 101 9.23 -2.78 14.92
CA ALA A 101 8.78 -1.39 14.84
C ALA A 101 7.26 -1.28 15.06
N GLY A 102 6.49 -2.14 14.40
CA GLY A 102 5.05 -2.20 14.61
C GLY A 102 4.68 -2.68 16.02
N THR A 103 5.36 -3.69 16.56
CA THR A 103 5.10 -4.17 17.93
C THR A 103 5.37 -3.11 18.98
N ALA A 104 6.54 -2.46 18.93
CA ALA A 104 6.89 -1.36 19.82
C ALA A 104 5.88 -0.20 19.69
N GLY A 105 5.48 0.13 18.46
CA GLY A 105 4.49 1.17 18.19
C GLY A 105 3.11 0.87 18.79
N TYR A 106 2.63 -0.37 18.68
CA TYR A 106 1.35 -0.79 19.28
C TYR A 106 1.39 -0.82 20.80
N ILE A 107 2.51 -1.24 21.42
CA ILE A 107 2.69 -1.17 22.87
C ILE A 107 2.63 0.28 23.33
N LEU A 108 3.40 1.19 22.71
CA LEU A 108 3.37 2.60 23.06
C LEU A 108 1.98 3.21 22.87
N LEU A 109 1.32 2.91 21.75
CA LEU A 109 -0.05 3.37 21.46
C LEU A 109 -1.02 2.93 22.56
N THR A 110 -1.07 1.64 22.88
CA THR A 110 -2.04 1.09 23.84
C THR A 110 -1.77 1.54 25.27
N VAL A 111 -0.51 1.53 25.71
CA VAL A 111 -0.11 1.99 27.05
C VAL A 111 -0.40 3.47 27.24
N THR A 112 -0.03 4.32 26.27
CA THR A 112 -0.29 5.76 26.36
C THR A 112 -1.78 6.08 26.27
N LEU A 113 -2.54 5.31 25.48
CA LEU A 113 -3.99 5.45 25.40
C LEU A 113 -4.67 5.11 26.73
N GLU A 114 -4.30 4.00 27.37
CA GLU A 114 -4.84 3.63 28.68
C GLU A 114 -4.45 4.62 29.78
N ALA A 115 -3.20 5.09 29.79
CA ALA A 115 -2.78 6.15 30.72
C ALA A 115 -3.57 7.44 30.49
N GLY A 116 -3.75 7.85 29.23
CA GLY A 116 -4.54 9.02 28.85
C GLY A 116 -6.00 8.90 29.29
N TRP A 117 -6.59 7.73 29.15
CA TRP A 117 -7.94 7.45 29.66
C TRP A 117 -8.04 7.49 31.17
N GLY A 118 -7.02 7.03 31.89
CA GLY A 118 -6.94 7.18 33.34
C GLY A 118 -7.02 8.66 33.77
N TRP A 119 -6.23 9.52 33.13
CA TRP A 119 -6.26 10.96 33.37
C TRP A 119 -7.59 11.61 33.03
N ILE A 120 -8.17 11.26 31.87
CA ILE A 120 -9.50 11.74 31.48
C ILE A 120 -10.55 11.27 32.48
N GLY A 121 -10.49 10.02 32.94
CA GLY A 121 -11.39 9.46 33.95
C GLY A 121 -11.41 10.29 35.23
N ILE A 122 -10.23 10.65 35.75
CA ILE A 122 -10.07 11.53 36.91
C ILE A 122 -10.74 12.89 36.67
N LEU A 123 -10.48 13.50 35.51
CA LEU A 123 -11.07 14.79 35.14
C LEU A 123 -12.60 14.71 35.00
N THR A 124 -13.12 13.65 34.37
CA THR A 124 -14.56 13.45 34.16
C THR A 124 -15.32 13.15 35.45
N ASN A 125 -14.64 12.63 36.47
CA ASN A 125 -15.20 12.38 37.80
C ASN A 125 -15.18 13.63 38.71
N ALA A 126 -14.57 14.72 38.27
CA ALA A 126 -14.64 15.99 39.01
C ALA A 126 -16.09 16.48 39.07
N GLN A 127 -16.53 16.92 40.24
CA GLN A 127 -17.94 17.29 40.50
C GLN A 127 -18.49 18.30 39.50
N ALA A 128 -17.68 19.29 39.10
CA ALA A 128 -18.07 20.30 38.11
C ALA A 128 -18.38 19.69 36.73
N VAL A 129 -17.60 18.70 36.30
CA VAL A 129 -17.76 18.05 34.99
C VAL A 129 -18.95 17.09 35.02
N VAL A 130 -19.14 16.36 36.12
CA VAL A 130 -20.31 15.49 36.31
C VAL A 130 -21.61 16.29 36.27
N GLN A 131 -21.65 17.46 36.91
CA GLN A 131 -22.82 18.34 36.89
C GLN A 131 -23.10 18.86 35.47
N LEU A 132 -22.07 19.26 34.72
CA LEU A 132 -22.21 19.66 33.32
C LEU A 132 -22.75 18.52 32.44
N PHE A 133 -22.23 17.30 32.59
CA PHE A 133 -22.69 16.15 31.80
C PHE A 133 -24.15 15.78 32.09
N ARG A 134 -24.62 15.96 33.34
CA ARG A 134 -26.04 15.72 33.70
C ARG A 134 -27.02 16.69 33.03
N GLN A 135 -26.55 17.88 32.63
CA GLN A 135 -27.39 18.89 31.98
C GLN A 135 -27.49 18.69 30.46
N LEU A 136 -26.62 17.86 29.88
CA LEU A 136 -26.58 17.62 28.44
C LEU A 136 -27.48 16.43 28.03
N PRO A 137 -28.06 16.45 26.82
CA PRO A 137 -28.76 15.30 26.27
C PRO A 137 -27.84 14.07 26.17
N PRO A 138 -28.34 12.84 26.40
CA PRO A 138 -27.51 11.63 26.40
C PRO A 138 -26.78 11.39 25.07
N ALA A 139 -27.41 11.77 23.94
CA ALA A 139 -26.78 11.70 22.63
C ALA A 139 -25.52 12.58 22.52
N VAL A 140 -25.55 13.78 23.11
CA VAL A 140 -24.41 14.71 23.12
C VAL A 140 -23.28 14.15 23.98
N VAL A 141 -23.60 13.52 25.11
CA VAL A 141 -22.60 12.88 25.99
C VAL A 141 -21.89 11.73 25.27
N VAL A 142 -22.63 10.87 24.59
CA VAL A 142 -22.03 9.75 23.83
C VAL A 142 -21.17 10.26 22.69
N PHE A 143 -21.64 11.26 21.94
CA PHE A 143 -20.88 11.84 20.83
C PHE A 143 -19.59 12.54 21.30
N THR A 144 -19.66 13.30 22.40
CA THR A 144 -18.49 14.00 22.97
C THR A 144 -17.47 13.01 23.54
N ALA A 145 -17.90 12.00 24.28
CA ALA A 145 -17.01 10.95 24.79
C ALA A 145 -16.38 10.12 23.65
N GLY A 146 -17.17 9.77 22.63
CA GLY A 146 -16.67 9.08 21.43
C GLY A 146 -15.68 9.94 20.63
N GLY A 147 -15.97 11.23 20.44
CA GLY A 147 -15.06 12.17 19.78
C GLY A 147 -13.75 12.32 20.53
N LEU A 148 -13.80 12.47 21.86
CA LEU A 148 -12.61 12.53 22.71
C LEU A 148 -11.77 11.26 22.60
N ARG A 149 -12.42 10.09 22.56
CA ARG A 149 -11.75 8.80 22.34
C ARG A 149 -10.96 8.77 21.04
N VAL A 150 -11.61 9.19 19.95
CA VAL A 150 -11.02 9.19 18.62
C VAL A 150 -9.84 10.14 18.55
N LEU A 151 -9.97 11.35 19.11
CA LEU A 151 -8.89 12.32 19.17
C LEU A 151 -7.69 11.80 19.96
N LEU A 152 -7.92 11.26 21.15
CA LEU A 152 -6.84 10.67 21.96
C LEU A 152 -6.17 9.50 21.23
N THR A 153 -6.96 8.62 20.61
CA THR A 153 -6.42 7.48 19.84
C THR A 153 -5.59 7.96 18.66
N ALA A 154 -6.03 8.99 17.94
CA ALA A 154 -5.29 9.57 16.83
C ALA A 154 -3.97 10.22 17.28
N LEU A 155 -3.95 10.90 18.43
CA LEU A 155 -2.72 11.45 19.03
C LEU A 155 -1.76 10.34 19.45
N CYS A 156 -2.25 9.28 20.11
CA CYS A 156 -1.45 8.12 20.50
C CYS A 156 -0.92 7.34 19.29
N ALA A 157 -1.66 7.32 18.16
CA ALA A 157 -1.23 6.66 16.94
C ALA A 157 0.04 7.27 16.31
N VAL A 158 0.43 8.49 16.71
CA VAL A 158 1.71 9.09 16.33
C VAL A 158 2.89 8.22 16.80
N TRP A 159 2.77 7.52 17.94
CA TRP A 159 3.82 6.60 18.40
C TRP A 159 4.04 5.44 17.43
N LEU A 160 2.97 4.89 16.87
CA LEU A 160 3.04 3.85 15.84
C LEU A 160 3.69 4.40 14.56
N GLY A 161 3.34 5.64 14.18
CA GLY A 161 3.96 6.33 13.04
C GLY A 161 5.46 6.57 13.26
N LEU A 162 5.85 6.96 14.47
CA LEU A 162 7.24 7.25 14.85
C LEU A 162 8.11 5.99 14.77
N THR A 163 7.68 4.89 15.38
CA THR A 163 8.47 3.64 15.37
C THR A 163 8.60 3.08 13.96
N GLN A 164 7.53 3.09 13.16
CA GLN A 164 7.57 2.68 11.76
C GLN A 164 8.46 3.61 10.91
N TRP A 165 8.39 4.92 11.14
CA TRP A 165 9.24 5.91 10.47
C TRP A 165 10.73 5.69 10.76
N LEU A 166 11.10 5.42 12.02
CA LEU A 166 12.48 5.14 12.43
C LEU A 166 13.09 3.96 11.68
N PHE A 167 12.27 2.99 11.29
CA PHE A 167 12.66 1.89 10.42
C PHE A 167 12.70 2.30 8.95
N LEU A 168 11.63 2.93 8.44
CA LEU A 168 11.52 3.31 7.03
C LEU A 168 12.60 4.31 6.59
N ARG A 169 13.07 5.21 7.48
CA ARG A 169 14.10 6.22 7.16
C ARG A 169 15.43 5.63 6.72
N GLN A 170 15.69 4.36 7.03
CA GLN A 170 16.89 3.66 6.59
C GLN A 170 16.84 3.35 5.09
N ASN A 171 15.64 3.07 4.57
CA ASN A 171 15.43 2.56 3.20
C ASN A 171 14.76 3.57 2.26
N THR A 172 14.20 4.67 2.77
CA THR A 172 13.37 5.61 2.00
C THR A 172 13.80 7.06 2.13
N ARG A 173 13.57 7.87 1.08
CA ARG A 173 13.92 9.31 1.02
C ARG A 173 12.72 10.17 1.41
N SER A 174 12.95 11.20 2.24
CA SER A 174 11.96 12.22 2.66
C SER A 174 10.61 11.63 3.13
N ASN A 175 10.63 11.00 4.29
CA ASN A 175 9.51 10.19 4.80
C ASN A 175 8.94 10.67 6.14
N LEU A 176 9.25 11.90 6.59
CA LEU A 176 8.74 12.44 7.86
C LEU A 176 7.21 12.50 7.92
N TRP A 177 6.55 12.71 6.79
CA TRP A 177 5.09 12.71 6.69
C TRP A 177 4.46 11.35 7.08
N TRP A 178 5.24 10.26 7.05
CA TRP A 178 4.80 8.94 7.53
C TRP A 178 4.37 8.97 9.00
N LEU A 179 4.93 9.86 9.80
CA LEU A 179 4.59 10.02 11.22
C LEU A 179 3.08 10.22 11.45
N GLY A 180 2.41 10.93 10.53
CA GLY A 180 0.97 11.19 10.62
C GLY A 180 0.07 10.13 10.01
N VAL A 181 0.62 9.16 9.27
CA VAL A 181 -0.18 8.18 8.50
C VAL A 181 -1.11 7.36 9.39
N PRO A 182 -0.67 6.77 10.52
CA PRO A 182 -1.56 6.03 11.40
C PRO A 182 -2.67 6.91 12.01
N SER A 183 -2.35 8.14 12.40
CA SER A 183 -3.33 9.10 12.95
C SER A 183 -4.40 9.46 11.93
N ILE A 184 -4.00 9.75 10.68
CA ILE A 184 -4.93 10.02 9.58
C ILE A 184 -5.85 8.82 9.34
N ALA A 185 -5.30 7.60 9.39
CA ALA A 185 -6.07 6.39 9.19
C ALA A 185 -7.13 6.18 10.29
N VAL A 186 -6.79 6.45 11.56
CA VAL A 186 -7.73 6.41 12.69
C VAL A 186 -8.84 7.46 12.54
N LEU A 187 -8.49 8.69 12.17
CA LEU A 187 -9.47 9.76 11.95
C LEU A 187 -10.40 9.43 10.79
N LEU A 188 -9.86 8.96 9.66
CA LEU A 188 -10.65 8.57 8.50
C LEU A 188 -11.63 7.44 8.85
N SER A 189 -11.14 6.38 9.51
CA SER A 189 -11.98 5.28 9.99
C SER A 189 -13.11 5.75 10.91
N SER A 190 -12.81 6.67 11.80
CA SER A 190 -13.78 7.19 12.76
C SER A 190 -14.83 8.06 12.08
N SER A 191 -14.44 8.91 11.13
CA SER A 191 -15.38 9.71 10.33
C SER A 191 -16.40 8.85 9.58
N PHE A 192 -15.97 7.73 9.01
CA PHE A 192 -16.87 6.77 8.36
C PHE A 192 -17.81 6.08 9.36
N THR A 193 -17.34 5.79 10.57
CA THR A 193 -18.17 5.22 11.64
C THR A 193 -19.23 6.22 12.09
N PHE A 194 -18.85 7.49 12.31
CA PHE A 194 -19.81 8.56 12.64
C PHE A 194 -20.83 8.79 11.52
N LEU A 195 -20.38 8.79 10.26
CA LEU A 195 -21.27 8.89 9.10
C LEU A 195 -22.25 7.72 9.05
N SER A 196 -21.79 6.50 9.35
CA SER A 196 -22.66 5.32 9.41
C SER A 196 -23.76 5.48 10.47
N VAL A 197 -23.39 5.94 11.68
CA VAL A 197 -24.36 6.17 12.75
C VAL A 197 -25.35 7.28 12.36
N LEU A 198 -24.88 8.36 11.76
CA LEU A 198 -25.72 9.46 11.29
C LEU A 198 -26.70 9.04 10.19
N LEU A 199 -26.29 8.18 9.26
CA LEU A 199 -27.16 7.66 8.22
C LEU A 199 -28.26 6.76 8.82
N LEU A 200 -27.90 5.93 9.80
CA LEU A 200 -28.87 5.09 10.51
C LEU A 200 -29.89 5.93 11.30
N THR A 201 -29.46 6.99 11.98
CA THR A 201 -30.38 7.91 12.68
C THR A 201 -31.26 8.73 11.74
N ALA A 202 -30.79 8.98 10.51
CA ALA A 202 -31.57 9.61 9.45
C ALA A 202 -32.55 8.65 8.73
N GLY A 203 -32.62 7.38 9.14
CA GLY A 203 -33.52 6.38 8.56
C GLY A 203 -32.99 5.67 7.31
N VAL A 204 -31.74 5.91 6.92
CA VAL A 204 -31.08 5.21 5.81
C VAL A 204 -30.57 3.86 6.33
N LYS A 205 -31.18 2.77 5.85
CA LYS A 205 -30.81 1.39 6.22
C LYS A 205 -29.55 0.91 5.49
N LEU A 206 -28.41 1.54 5.78
CA LEU A 206 -27.10 1.08 5.31
C LEU A 206 -26.20 0.77 6.51
N PRO A 207 -26.38 -0.39 7.17
CA PRO A 207 -25.52 -0.76 8.27
C PRO A 207 -24.12 -1.08 7.72
N LEU A 208 -23.09 -0.53 8.36
CA LEU A 208 -21.70 -0.84 8.05
C LEU A 208 -21.07 -1.61 9.21
N ALA A 209 -20.42 -2.73 8.91
CA ALA A 209 -19.65 -3.47 9.91
C ALA A 209 -18.40 -2.68 10.28
N THR A 210 -18.42 -2.04 11.45
CA THR A 210 -17.39 -1.09 11.92
C THR A 210 -16.00 -1.72 12.01
N ASN A 211 -15.90 -2.99 12.42
CA ASN A 211 -14.62 -3.71 12.50
C ASN A 211 -13.99 -3.95 11.11
N VAL A 212 -14.80 -4.39 10.14
CA VAL A 212 -14.36 -4.61 8.75
C VAL A 212 -13.96 -3.27 8.11
N LEU A 213 -14.78 -2.24 8.35
CA LEU A 213 -14.54 -0.89 7.87
C LEU A 213 -13.23 -0.33 8.43
N ALA A 214 -13.02 -0.42 9.74
CA ALA A 214 -11.82 0.08 10.39
C ALA A 214 -10.55 -0.63 9.91
N ALA A 215 -10.56 -1.97 9.89
CA ALA A 215 -9.42 -2.73 9.40
C ALA A 215 -9.11 -2.45 7.92
N GLY A 216 -10.16 -2.35 7.10
CA GLY A 216 -10.03 -2.01 5.68
C GLY A 216 -9.46 -0.61 5.46
N ILE A 217 -9.95 0.40 6.18
CA ILE A 217 -9.48 1.79 6.08
C ILE A 217 -8.02 1.89 6.55
N LEU A 218 -7.69 1.31 7.70
CA LEU A 218 -6.31 1.29 8.23
C LEU A 218 -5.34 0.64 7.24
N GLY A 219 -5.70 -0.53 6.70
CA GLY A 219 -4.89 -1.24 5.71
C GLY A 219 -4.75 -0.45 4.41
N THR A 220 -5.84 0.16 3.93
CA THR A 220 -5.86 0.95 2.68
C THR A 220 -4.98 2.19 2.80
N THR A 221 -5.14 2.96 3.88
CA THR A 221 -4.35 4.18 4.10
C THR A 221 -2.85 3.87 4.21
N GLN A 222 -2.46 2.84 4.98
CA GLN A 222 -1.06 2.44 5.09
C GLN A 222 -0.50 1.90 3.76
N ALA A 223 -1.27 1.09 3.02
CA ALA A 223 -0.83 0.57 1.73
C ALA A 223 -0.60 1.68 0.70
N ILE A 224 -1.52 2.65 0.61
CA ILE A 224 -1.40 3.80 -0.28
C ILE A 224 -0.18 4.64 0.12
N ALA A 225 0.02 4.87 1.41
CA ALA A 225 1.17 5.61 1.90
C ALA A 225 2.49 4.90 1.54
N LEU A 226 2.57 3.57 1.66
CA LEU A 226 3.76 2.80 1.26
C LEU A 226 4.04 2.93 -0.24
N CYS A 227 2.99 2.90 -1.06
CA CYS A 227 3.08 3.10 -2.52
C CYS A 227 3.60 4.49 -2.92
N ALA A 228 3.50 5.49 -2.05
CA ALA A 228 4.00 6.84 -2.25
C ALA A 228 5.45 7.03 -1.79
N LEU A 229 6.01 6.10 -1.00
CA LEU A 229 7.39 6.19 -0.53
C LEU A 229 8.39 6.00 -1.69
N LYS A 230 9.49 6.73 -1.61
CA LYS A 230 10.61 6.61 -2.55
C LYS A 230 11.79 5.91 -1.89
N LYS A 231 12.44 4.97 -2.58
CA LYS A 231 13.68 4.32 -2.16
C LYS A 231 14.80 5.35 -2.04
N LYS A 232 15.71 5.13 -1.10
CA LYS A 232 16.98 5.85 -1.07
C LYS A 232 17.89 5.24 -2.15
N THR A 233 17.97 5.87 -3.31
CA THR A 233 18.90 5.43 -4.36
C THR A 233 20.32 5.66 -3.86
N VAL A 234 21.14 4.62 -3.84
CA VAL A 234 22.60 4.78 -3.78
C VAL A 234 22.97 5.43 -5.11
N ASP A 235 23.54 6.63 -5.05
CA ASP A 235 23.97 7.38 -6.22
C ASP A 235 25.14 6.61 -6.85
N LEU A 236 24.83 5.65 -7.73
CA LEU A 236 25.81 5.10 -8.66
C LEU A 236 26.06 6.19 -9.70
N THR A 237 26.86 7.17 -9.29
CA THR A 237 27.55 8.10 -10.17
C THR A 237 28.45 7.28 -11.10
N LEU A 238 27.96 6.93 -12.29
CA LEU A 238 28.66 7.05 -13.58
C LEU A 238 27.96 6.26 -14.71
N ARG A 239 27.72 6.99 -15.81
CA ARG A 239 27.63 6.56 -17.22
C ARG A 239 26.38 5.75 -17.63
N ASP A 240 25.38 6.46 -18.15
CA ASP A 240 25.26 6.70 -19.60
C ASP A 240 24.04 7.62 -19.87
N HIS A 241 24.23 8.94 -19.83
CA HIS A 241 23.15 9.93 -20.00
C HIS A 241 22.61 10.04 -21.44
N THR A 242 22.94 9.08 -22.30
CA THR A 242 22.69 9.20 -23.75
C THR A 242 21.46 8.42 -24.22
N SER A 243 20.87 7.56 -23.36
CA SER A 243 19.69 6.79 -23.75
C SER A 243 18.42 7.65 -23.78
N PRO A 244 17.66 7.69 -24.89
CA PRO A 244 16.42 8.47 -24.99
C PRO A 244 15.36 8.01 -23.98
N LEU A 245 15.43 6.76 -23.50
CA LEU A 245 14.55 6.25 -22.44
C LEU A 245 14.71 7.00 -21.11
N VAL A 246 15.90 7.57 -20.86
CA VAL A 246 16.26 8.26 -19.62
C VAL A 246 16.07 9.76 -19.75
N VAL A 247 16.38 10.33 -20.92
CA VAL A 247 16.37 11.78 -21.15
C VAL A 247 14.98 12.31 -21.53
N ALA A 248 14.16 11.51 -22.22
CA ALA A 248 12.87 11.97 -22.71
C ALA A 248 11.86 12.24 -21.58
N PRO A 249 11.05 13.33 -21.68
CA PRO A 249 9.92 13.57 -20.79
C PRO A 249 8.95 12.38 -20.80
N GLU A 250 8.40 12.03 -19.65
CA GLU A 250 7.43 10.93 -19.55
C GLU A 250 6.02 11.42 -19.92
N ILE A 251 5.30 10.65 -20.74
CA ILE A 251 3.87 10.88 -20.98
C ILE A 251 3.09 10.43 -19.73
N VAL A 252 2.43 11.37 -19.05
CA VAL A 252 1.72 11.14 -17.78
C VAL A 252 0.20 10.92 -17.96
N ASP A 253 -0.36 11.29 -19.12
CA ASP A 253 -1.79 11.13 -19.39
C ASP A 253 -2.18 9.64 -19.42
N TYR A 254 -2.99 9.23 -18.45
CA TYR A 254 -3.39 7.84 -18.25
C TYR A 254 -4.22 7.27 -19.41
N GLU A 255 -5.15 8.05 -19.97
CA GLU A 255 -6.01 7.55 -21.07
C GLU A 255 -5.21 7.43 -22.36
N LEU A 256 -4.28 8.36 -22.60
CA LEU A 256 -3.33 8.27 -23.70
C LEU A 256 -2.41 7.05 -23.54
N VAL A 257 -1.78 6.88 -22.37
CA VAL A 257 -0.89 5.74 -22.07
C VAL A 257 -1.63 4.41 -22.20
N LYS A 258 -2.88 4.32 -21.75
CA LYS A 258 -3.73 3.12 -21.90
C LYS A 258 -4.05 2.81 -23.36
N THR A 259 -4.21 3.83 -24.19
CA THR A 259 -4.44 3.67 -25.63
C THR A 259 -3.16 3.22 -26.34
N LEU A 260 -2.02 3.83 -26.01
CA LEU A 260 -0.70 3.43 -26.48
C LEU A 260 -0.34 1.99 -26.07
N ALA A 261 -0.65 1.58 -24.84
CA ALA A 261 -0.46 0.20 -24.38
C ALA A 261 -1.22 -0.81 -25.25
N ARG A 262 -2.51 -0.53 -25.52
CA ARG A 262 -3.35 -1.39 -26.37
C ARG A 262 -2.87 -1.42 -27.82
N GLN A 263 -2.35 -0.31 -28.34
CA GLN A 263 -1.76 -0.27 -29.68
C GLN A 263 -0.45 -1.06 -29.73
N LEU A 264 0.43 -0.89 -28.74
CA LEU A 264 1.69 -1.62 -28.64
C LEU A 264 1.46 -3.12 -28.53
N GLN A 265 0.57 -3.56 -27.63
CA GLN A 265 0.20 -4.98 -27.49
C GLN A 265 -0.32 -5.56 -28.80
N ARG A 266 -1.21 -4.86 -29.52
CA ARG A 266 -1.73 -5.33 -30.80
C ARG A 266 -0.63 -5.47 -31.86
N ARG A 267 0.26 -4.47 -31.97
CA ARG A 267 1.38 -4.52 -32.93
C ARG A 267 2.34 -5.66 -32.61
N LEU A 268 2.68 -5.84 -31.34
CA LEU A 268 3.55 -6.93 -30.90
C LEU A 268 2.89 -8.30 -31.13
N ASN A 269 1.60 -8.47 -30.78
CA ASN A 269 0.88 -9.72 -31.03
C ASN A 269 0.77 -10.05 -32.52
N MET A 270 0.72 -9.06 -33.42
CA MET A 270 0.70 -9.31 -34.87
C MET A 270 2.07 -9.71 -35.42
N ALA A 271 3.14 -9.18 -34.84
CA ALA A 271 4.52 -9.46 -35.27
C ALA A 271 5.12 -10.70 -34.59
N TRP A 272 4.53 -11.16 -33.49
CA TRP A 272 5.05 -12.26 -32.67
C TRP A 272 4.47 -13.61 -33.09
N THR A 273 5.31 -14.51 -33.59
CA THR A 273 4.92 -15.87 -34.04
C THR A 273 5.03 -16.95 -32.97
N SER A 274 5.44 -16.64 -31.73
CA SER A 274 5.49 -17.55 -30.55
C SER A 274 6.37 -18.79 -30.65
N GLU A 275 7.15 -18.90 -31.70
CA GLU A 275 8.05 -20.03 -31.92
C GLU A 275 9.41 -19.72 -31.26
N HIS A 276 9.83 -20.53 -30.29
CA HIS A 276 11.19 -20.59 -29.72
C HIS A 276 11.56 -19.60 -28.60
N LEU A 277 10.72 -19.44 -27.56
CA LEU A 277 11.23 -18.91 -26.29
C LEU A 277 11.81 -20.03 -25.41
N ASN A 278 12.90 -19.73 -24.69
CA ASN A 278 13.37 -20.60 -23.62
C ASN A 278 12.38 -20.57 -22.44
N ASP A 279 12.58 -21.41 -21.43
CA ASP A 279 11.71 -21.51 -20.24
C ASP A 279 11.70 -20.23 -19.35
N ASP A 280 12.47 -19.20 -19.71
CA ASP A 280 12.57 -17.95 -18.97
C ASP A 280 11.70 -16.83 -19.56
N ALA A 281 11.12 -15.99 -18.69
CA ALA A 281 10.43 -14.78 -19.11
C ALA A 281 11.44 -13.71 -19.56
N LEU A 282 11.14 -13.03 -20.68
CA LEU A 282 11.98 -11.97 -21.25
C LEU A 282 11.33 -10.59 -21.07
N PRO A 283 11.61 -9.88 -19.97
CA PRO A 283 11.14 -8.51 -19.73
C PRO A 283 12.01 -7.46 -20.44
N TYR A 284 11.35 -6.51 -21.10
CA TYR A 284 11.96 -5.35 -21.76
C TYR A 284 11.25 -4.06 -21.33
N LEU A 285 12.03 -3.00 -21.11
CA LEU A 285 11.53 -1.64 -21.02
C LEU A 285 11.43 -1.04 -22.42
N VAL A 286 10.24 -0.64 -22.85
CA VAL A 286 9.97 -0.09 -24.18
C VAL A 286 9.44 1.33 -24.05
N GLY A 287 10.07 2.27 -24.76
CA GLY A 287 9.61 3.65 -24.90
C GLY A 287 8.83 3.82 -26.20
N VAL A 288 7.67 4.45 -26.12
CA VAL A 288 6.77 4.67 -27.27
C VAL A 288 6.38 6.14 -27.34
N THR A 289 6.42 6.73 -28.52
CA THR A 289 6.03 8.13 -28.73
C THR A 289 4.50 8.32 -28.67
N GLN A 290 4.04 9.57 -28.69
CA GLN A 290 2.59 9.89 -28.73
C GLN A 290 1.87 9.30 -29.95
N ASN A 291 2.60 9.04 -31.04
CA ASN A 291 2.07 8.47 -32.28
C ASN A 291 2.06 6.93 -32.27
N GLY A 292 2.49 6.29 -31.18
CA GLY A 292 2.56 4.84 -31.07
C GLY A 292 3.77 4.20 -31.75
N ALA A 293 4.79 4.99 -32.08
CA ALA A 293 6.05 4.52 -32.68
C ALA A 293 7.04 4.09 -31.57
N ILE A 294 7.75 2.97 -31.76
CA ILE A 294 8.72 2.49 -30.77
C ILE A 294 10.02 3.32 -30.83
N ALA A 295 10.31 4.00 -29.73
CA ALA A 295 11.40 4.96 -29.59
C ALA A 295 12.69 4.36 -29.03
N ALA A 296 12.61 3.31 -28.23
CA ALA A 296 13.77 2.56 -27.77
C ALA A 296 13.27 1.38 -26.96
N TYR A 297 14.13 0.39 -26.78
CA TYR A 297 13.89 -0.69 -25.84
C TYR A 297 15.18 -1.02 -25.09
N THR A 298 15.05 -1.66 -23.93
CA THR A 298 16.19 -2.11 -23.12
C THR A 298 15.79 -3.38 -22.38
N PRO A 299 16.59 -4.47 -22.46
CA PRO A 299 16.33 -5.70 -21.70
C PRO A 299 16.46 -5.47 -20.20
N LEU A 300 15.65 -6.17 -19.39
CA LEU A 300 15.61 -6.02 -17.92
C LEU A 300 16.23 -7.21 -17.16
N ASN A 301 16.59 -8.30 -17.84
CA ASN A 301 17.32 -9.44 -17.27
C ASN A 301 18.31 -10.04 -18.29
N SER A 302 19.17 -10.96 -17.84
CA SER A 302 20.18 -11.60 -18.70
C SER A 302 19.58 -12.41 -19.85
N PRO A 303 18.54 -13.26 -19.64
CA PRO A 303 17.88 -13.97 -20.74
C PRO A 303 17.35 -13.04 -21.84
N ALA A 304 16.80 -11.88 -21.47
CA ALA A 304 16.31 -10.89 -22.43
C ALA A 304 17.42 -10.25 -23.28
N VAL A 305 18.67 -10.23 -22.79
CA VAL A 305 19.81 -9.80 -23.61
C VAL A 305 20.15 -10.88 -24.64
N GLU A 306 20.22 -12.12 -24.20
CA GLU A 306 20.68 -13.27 -25.01
C GLU A 306 19.70 -13.60 -26.16
N GLN A 307 18.40 -13.43 -25.93
CA GLN A 307 17.35 -13.77 -26.91
C GLN A 307 16.77 -12.55 -27.63
N LEU A 308 17.52 -11.44 -27.70
CA LEU A 308 17.02 -10.20 -28.30
C LEU A 308 16.72 -10.31 -29.81
N GLU A 309 17.44 -11.16 -30.53
CA GLU A 309 17.24 -11.36 -31.98
C GLU A 309 16.00 -12.22 -32.29
N GLU A 310 15.50 -12.98 -31.32
CA GLU A 310 14.35 -13.89 -31.48
C GLU A 310 13.01 -13.18 -31.30
N ILE A 311 13.03 -11.90 -30.96
CA ILE A 311 11.85 -11.09 -30.67
C ILE A 311 11.63 -9.99 -31.71
N PRO A 312 10.39 -9.52 -31.97
CA PRO A 312 10.10 -8.53 -33.00
C PRO A 312 10.47 -7.10 -32.62
N LEU A 313 11.00 -6.86 -31.40
CA LEU A 313 11.32 -5.50 -30.94
C LEU A 313 12.39 -4.79 -31.80
N PRO A 314 13.51 -5.43 -32.21
CA PRO A 314 14.50 -4.81 -33.09
C PRO A 314 13.87 -4.36 -34.42
N GLU A 315 13.17 -5.27 -35.11
CA GLU A 315 12.55 -5.00 -36.41
C GLU A 315 11.51 -3.87 -36.34
N LEU A 316 10.63 -3.91 -35.34
CA LEU A 316 9.61 -2.88 -35.14
C LEU A 316 10.22 -1.52 -34.79
N THR A 317 11.31 -1.51 -34.02
CA THR A 317 12.01 -0.28 -33.65
C THR A 317 12.69 0.34 -34.86
N HIS A 318 13.34 -0.46 -35.71
CA HIS A 318 13.94 0.02 -36.95
C HIS A 318 12.89 0.58 -37.93
N ALA A 319 11.77 -0.12 -38.12
CA ALA A 319 10.67 0.36 -38.96
C ALA A 319 10.07 1.71 -38.47
N ASP A 320 10.11 1.94 -37.16
CA ASP A 320 9.56 3.15 -36.54
C ASP A 320 10.59 4.28 -36.39
N GLN A 321 11.89 4.04 -36.63
CA GLN A 321 12.91 5.10 -36.59
C GLN A 321 12.60 6.22 -37.58
N ALA A 322 12.12 5.89 -38.79
CA ALA A 322 11.74 6.86 -39.81
C ALA A 322 10.52 7.74 -39.42
N LYS A 323 9.73 7.32 -38.43
CA LYS A 323 8.54 8.04 -37.95
C LYS A 323 8.84 8.99 -36.79
N ARG A 324 10.08 9.01 -36.27
CA ARG A 324 10.46 9.88 -35.15
C ARG A 324 10.69 11.31 -35.62
N ARG A 325 10.19 12.25 -34.84
CA ARG A 325 10.41 13.69 -35.08
C ARG A 325 11.65 14.22 -34.34
N SER A 326 11.99 13.64 -33.18
CA SER A 326 13.16 14.03 -32.38
C SER A 326 13.52 12.95 -31.34
N ASN A 327 14.77 12.95 -30.87
CA ASN A 327 15.22 12.11 -29.74
C ASN A 327 14.79 12.64 -28.35
N THR A 328 14.21 13.84 -28.28
CA THR A 328 13.68 14.46 -27.06
C THR A 328 12.15 14.49 -26.97
N GLU A 329 11.46 13.80 -27.88
CA GLU A 329 10.00 13.70 -27.85
C GLU A 329 9.52 12.97 -26.57
N PRO A 330 8.40 13.38 -25.96
CA PRO A 330 7.85 12.68 -24.79
C PRO A 330 7.56 11.21 -25.08
N LEU A 331 7.97 10.32 -24.16
CA LEU A 331 7.80 8.88 -24.29
C LEU A 331 6.88 8.32 -23.20
N ALA A 332 5.94 7.47 -23.61
CA ALA A 332 5.25 6.55 -22.73
C ALA A 332 6.12 5.30 -22.57
N ARG A 333 6.39 4.91 -21.32
CA ARG A 333 7.20 3.74 -21.01
C ARG A 333 6.31 2.54 -20.69
N PHE A 334 6.72 1.37 -21.16
CA PHE A 334 6.02 0.10 -20.95
C PHE A 334 7.01 -0.98 -20.55
N GLU A 335 6.61 -1.85 -19.64
CA GLU A 335 7.26 -3.15 -19.43
C GLU A 335 6.57 -4.15 -20.35
N VAL A 336 7.33 -4.76 -21.24
CA VAL A 336 6.89 -5.78 -22.18
C VAL A 336 7.52 -7.09 -21.77
N ILE A 337 6.71 -8.08 -21.39
CA ILE A 337 7.18 -9.39 -20.96
C ILE A 337 6.73 -10.43 -21.98
N PHE A 338 7.70 -11.05 -22.64
CA PHE A 338 7.47 -12.23 -23.45
C PHE A 338 7.56 -13.47 -22.55
N LEU A 339 6.49 -14.25 -22.49
CA LEU A 339 6.40 -15.43 -21.64
C LEU A 339 6.68 -16.70 -22.46
N PRO A 340 7.33 -17.72 -21.88
CA PRO A 340 7.59 -19.01 -22.54
C PRO A 340 6.32 -19.67 -23.10
N SER A 341 5.17 -19.38 -22.49
CA SER A 341 3.85 -19.85 -22.94
C SER A 341 3.38 -19.27 -24.28
N GLY A 342 4.22 -18.51 -24.99
CA GLY A 342 3.87 -17.77 -26.20
C GLY A 342 2.98 -16.55 -25.97
N SER A 343 2.73 -16.16 -24.71
CA SER A 343 1.89 -15.01 -24.38
C SER A 343 2.70 -13.75 -24.12
N LEU A 344 2.17 -12.60 -24.53
CA LEU A 344 2.78 -11.28 -24.32
C LEU A 344 2.01 -10.51 -23.25
N ARG A 345 2.70 -9.86 -22.32
CA ARG A 345 2.11 -8.86 -21.43
C ARG A 345 2.76 -7.49 -21.61
N VAL A 346 1.94 -6.48 -21.87
CA VAL A 346 2.35 -5.07 -21.88
C VAL A 346 1.77 -4.37 -20.66
N ASN A 347 2.64 -3.96 -19.74
CA ASN A 347 2.27 -3.20 -18.54
C ASN A 347 2.69 -1.74 -18.70
N ALA A 348 1.80 -0.79 -18.40
CA ALA A 348 2.17 0.62 -18.31
C ALA A 348 3.15 0.82 -17.15
N TRP A 349 4.27 1.48 -17.43
CA TRP A 349 5.36 1.66 -16.45
C TRP A 349 4.96 2.52 -15.25
N LEU A 350 4.12 3.54 -15.49
CA LEU A 350 3.50 4.36 -14.45
C LEU A 350 2.31 3.69 -13.75
N GLY A 351 1.87 2.53 -14.22
CA GLY A 351 0.75 1.78 -13.66
C GLY A 351 -0.56 2.58 -13.63
N ILE A 352 -1.43 2.21 -12.70
CA ILE A 352 -2.67 2.94 -12.42
C ILE A 352 -2.35 4.09 -11.46
N PRO A 353 -2.88 5.31 -11.68
CA PRO A 353 -2.62 6.41 -10.77
C PRO A 353 -3.12 6.07 -9.35
N LEU A 354 -2.33 6.47 -8.34
CA LEU A 354 -2.54 6.07 -6.96
C LEU A 354 -3.92 6.49 -6.41
N THR A 355 -4.46 7.60 -6.90
CA THR A 355 -5.81 8.09 -6.56
C THR A 355 -6.91 7.14 -6.99
N TRP A 356 -6.82 6.59 -8.20
CA TRP A 356 -7.78 5.59 -8.70
C TRP A 356 -7.70 4.29 -7.92
N VAL A 357 -6.49 3.86 -7.56
CA VAL A 357 -6.30 2.69 -6.68
C VAL A 357 -6.96 2.94 -5.32
N ALA A 358 -6.74 4.12 -4.74
CA ALA A 358 -7.33 4.49 -3.45
C ALA A 358 -8.87 4.48 -3.47
N VAL A 359 -9.48 5.14 -4.45
CA VAL A 359 -10.95 5.21 -4.60
C VAL A 359 -11.55 3.82 -4.85
N SER A 360 -10.90 3.02 -5.70
CA SER A 360 -11.35 1.65 -5.98
C SER A 360 -11.31 0.78 -4.72
N MET A 361 -10.19 0.78 -4.00
CA MET A 361 -10.04 -0.01 -2.77
C MET A 361 -11.03 0.43 -1.69
N MET A 362 -11.25 1.73 -1.54
CA MET A 362 -12.17 2.23 -0.53
C MET A 362 -13.64 1.88 -0.84
N THR A 363 -14.01 1.92 -2.12
CA THR A 363 -15.33 1.43 -2.58
C THR A 363 -15.50 -0.06 -2.25
N VAL A 364 -14.47 -0.89 -2.49
CA VAL A 364 -14.50 -2.32 -2.16
C VAL A 364 -14.62 -2.54 -0.64
N VAL A 365 -13.86 -1.80 0.17
CA VAL A 365 -13.95 -1.88 1.64
C VAL A 365 -15.35 -1.52 2.15
N LEU A 366 -15.96 -0.47 1.60
CA LEU A 366 -17.33 -0.07 1.96
C LEU A 366 -18.35 -1.14 1.57
N ALA A 367 -18.24 -1.71 0.36
CA ALA A 367 -19.11 -2.79 -0.09
C ALA A 367 -18.98 -4.03 0.80
N LEU A 368 -17.76 -4.46 1.11
CA LEU A 368 -17.50 -5.59 2.00
C LEU A 368 -18.03 -5.34 3.42
N SER A 369 -17.87 -4.12 3.93
CA SER A 369 -18.40 -3.73 5.24
C SER A 369 -19.93 -3.80 5.28
N ALA A 370 -20.62 -3.36 4.21
CA ALA A 370 -22.06 -3.46 4.09
C ALA A 370 -22.51 -4.93 4.00
N ILE A 371 -21.87 -5.74 3.15
CA ILE A 371 -22.17 -7.18 3.02
C ILE A 371 -22.00 -7.89 4.36
N ALA A 372 -20.90 -7.62 5.07
CA ALA A 372 -20.64 -8.19 6.39
C ALA A 372 -21.73 -7.81 7.40
N ALA A 373 -22.21 -6.56 7.38
CA ALA A 373 -23.29 -6.13 8.26
C ALA A 373 -24.61 -6.87 8.00
N TYR A 374 -24.94 -7.14 6.74
CA TYR A 374 -26.14 -7.92 6.37
C TYR A 374 -26.01 -9.41 6.70
N SER A 375 -24.79 -9.94 6.74
CA SER A 375 -24.53 -11.37 6.96
C SER A 375 -24.54 -11.75 8.45
N ILE A 376 -24.49 -10.78 9.37
CA ILE A 376 -24.53 -11.03 10.82
C ILE A 376 -26.00 -11.17 11.25
N PRO A 377 -26.44 -12.34 11.74
CA PRO A 377 -27.84 -12.55 12.11
C PRO A 377 -28.27 -11.60 13.24
N HIS A 378 -29.45 -10.99 13.08
CA HIS A 378 -30.03 -9.99 13.99
C HIS A 378 -30.15 -10.43 15.47
N SER A 379 -29.98 -11.71 15.79
CA SER A 379 -30.03 -12.23 17.16
C SER A 379 -28.83 -11.85 18.04
N SER A 380 -27.73 -11.35 17.47
CA SER A 380 -26.54 -10.90 18.24
C SER A 380 -26.50 -9.39 18.54
N LEU A 381 -27.48 -8.61 18.08
CA LEU A 381 -27.52 -7.15 18.23
C LEU A 381 -28.07 -6.65 19.58
N ASN A 382 -28.52 -7.56 20.47
CA ASN A 382 -29.02 -7.20 21.80
C ASN A 382 -27.95 -7.19 22.91
N LEU A 383 -26.66 -7.36 22.58
CA LEU A 383 -25.57 -7.41 23.57
C LEU A 383 -24.31 -6.62 23.13
N GLN A 384 -24.47 -5.43 22.58
CA GLN A 384 -23.37 -4.47 22.44
C GLN A 384 -23.70 -3.11 23.03
#